data_AF-V9KVM5-F1
#
_entry.id   AF-V9KVM5-F1
#
_cell.length_a   1.000
_cell.length_b   1.000
_cell.length_c   1.000
_cell.angle_alpha   90.00
_cell.angle_beta   90.00
_cell.angle_gamma   90.00
#
_symmetry.space_group_name_H-M   'P 1'
#
loop_
_entity.id
_entity.type
_entity.pdbx_description
1 polymer ?
#
loop_
_entity_poly.entity_id
_entity_poly.type
_entity_poly.pdbx_seq_one_letter_code
_entity_poly.pdbx_strand_id
1 'polypeptide(L)'
;MEDILMMYETQFFGFSPQTCVLRVQCAIQDSLLDVMLVAEQVVIRKLDELPDCGITPSSVRACTKTFLQVIKSRFDVTFEKLERGLLQHILKIPANVLLPEDKVHEQYPEEQYSELQEEIAQLQQCYKAELSGKQALLDEQEEQKMVELKLEQRIHWFDGLKNMWKDNMIRDVHESLIFIEQSVQKVPDALKKIIAQCEGELSKSQAVATSKQEDECETKRKRLKIE
;
A
#
# COMPACT_ATOMS: atom_id res chain seq x y z
N MET A 1 25.05 -51.14 -17.45
CA MET A 1 24.04 -50.70 -16.48
C MET A 1 24.23 -49.21 -16.42
N GLU A 2 23.33 -48.43 -17.02
CA GLU A 2 23.43 -46.97 -16.93
C GLU A 2 23.48 -46.62 -15.44
N ASP A 3 24.50 -45.86 -15.04
CA ASP A 3 24.62 -45.26 -13.71
C ASP A 3 23.50 -44.21 -13.59
N ILE A 4 22.27 -44.67 -13.46
CA ILE A 4 21.14 -43.83 -13.09
C ILE A 4 21.37 -43.52 -11.61
N LEU A 5 21.96 -42.36 -11.38
CA LEU A 5 22.10 -41.78 -10.06
C LEU A 5 20.69 -41.67 -9.45
N MET A 6 20.41 -42.46 -8.40
CA MET A 6 19.11 -42.52 -7.72
C MET A 6 18.87 -41.27 -6.87
N MET A 7 18.82 -40.11 -7.53
CA MET A 7 18.71 -38.80 -6.90
C MET A 7 17.35 -38.62 -6.22
N TYR A 8 16.28 -39.13 -6.84
CA TYR A 8 14.93 -38.99 -6.32
C TYR A 8 14.73 -39.82 -5.04
N GLU A 9 15.26 -41.05 -5.05
CA GLU A 9 15.34 -41.89 -3.87
C GLU A 9 16.20 -41.24 -2.78
N THR A 10 17.33 -40.62 -3.17
CA THR A 10 18.21 -39.94 -2.22
C THR A 10 17.53 -38.76 -1.54
N GLN A 11 16.71 -38.00 -2.27
CA GLN A 11 15.89 -36.92 -1.70
C GLN A 11 14.94 -37.45 -0.63
N PHE A 12 14.27 -38.58 -0.89
CA PHE A 12 13.32 -39.18 0.05
C PHE A 12 13.99 -39.83 1.26
N PHE A 13 15.05 -40.62 1.05
CA PHE A 13 15.70 -41.39 2.12
C PHE A 13 16.75 -40.57 2.89
N GLY A 14 17.25 -39.46 2.34
CA GLY A 14 18.35 -38.68 2.91
C GLY A 14 19.72 -39.36 2.78
N PHE A 15 19.80 -40.50 2.11
CA PHE A 15 21.02 -41.20 1.75
C PHE A 15 20.84 -41.91 0.41
N SER A 16 21.93 -42.19 -0.31
CA SER A 16 21.80 -42.96 -1.55
C SER A 16 21.61 -44.46 -1.25
N PRO A 17 20.62 -45.12 -1.88
CA PRO A 17 20.40 -46.55 -1.73
C PRO A 17 21.65 -47.41 -1.91
N GLN A 18 22.52 -47.04 -2.86
CA GLN A 18 23.79 -47.72 -3.13
C GLN A 18 24.72 -47.66 -1.91
N THR A 19 24.83 -46.50 -1.25
CA THR A 19 25.66 -46.34 -0.05
C THR A 19 25.12 -47.19 1.11
N CYS A 20 23.79 -47.29 1.25
CA CYS A 20 23.17 -48.12 2.27
C CYS A 20 23.53 -49.60 2.06
N VAL A 21 23.35 -50.12 0.84
CA VAL A 21 23.68 -51.51 0.51
C VAL A 21 25.16 -51.80 0.73
N LEU A 22 26.05 -50.89 0.31
CA LEU A 22 27.48 -51.04 0.53
C LEU A 22 27.82 -51.14 2.03
N ARG A 23 27.23 -50.29 2.88
CA ARG A 23 27.45 -50.35 4.34
C ARG A 23 26.98 -51.68 4.93
N VAL A 24 25.84 -52.19 4.48
CA VAL A 24 25.33 -53.51 4.90
C VAL A 24 26.27 -54.62 4.45
N GLN A 25 26.77 -54.56 3.22
CA GLN A 25 27.75 -55.53 2.70
C GLN A 25 29.01 -55.58 3.56
N CYS A 26 29.58 -54.41 3.86
CA CYS A 26 30.77 -54.31 4.72
C CYS A 26 30.49 -54.86 6.12
N ALA A 27 29.37 -54.51 6.74
CA ALA A 27 29.02 -54.99 8.08
C ALA A 27 28.90 -56.52 8.14
N ILE A 28 28.32 -57.15 7.11
CA ILE A 28 28.23 -58.62 7.04
C ILE A 28 29.60 -59.25 6.79
N GLN A 29 30.43 -58.66 5.93
CA GLN A 29 31.78 -59.15 5.68
C GLN A 29 32.66 -59.07 6.93
N ASP A 30 32.60 -57.97 7.68
CA ASP A 30 33.32 -57.79 8.95
C ASP A 30 32.85 -58.83 9.98
N SER A 31 31.53 -59.00 10.11
CA SER A 31 30.95 -60.02 11.02
C SER A 31 31.38 -61.44 10.66
N LEU A 32 31.46 -61.76 9.36
CA LEU A 32 31.93 -63.07 8.90
C LEU A 32 33.39 -63.30 9.27
N LEU A 33 34.24 -62.30 9.10
CA LEU A 33 35.65 -62.37 9.47
C LEU A 33 35.80 -62.58 10.98
N ASP A 34 35.05 -61.84 11.80
CA ASP A 34 35.07 -61.98 13.26
C ASP A 34 34.67 -63.39 13.70
N VAL A 35 33.59 -63.95 13.14
CA VAL A 35 33.16 -65.31 13.47
C VAL A 35 34.19 -66.35 13.05
N MET A 36 34.82 -66.19 11.87
CA MET A 36 35.88 -67.09 11.41
C MET A 36 37.14 -67.01 12.29
N LEU A 37 37.50 -65.81 12.76
CA LEU A 37 38.62 -65.63 13.69
C LEU A 37 38.35 -66.34 15.02
N VAL A 38 37.15 -66.20 15.57
CA VAL A 38 36.76 -66.89 16.81
C VAL A 38 36.76 -68.41 16.60
N ALA A 39 36.23 -68.90 15.48
CA ALA A 39 36.23 -70.32 15.14
C ALA A 39 37.65 -70.89 15.04
N GLU A 40 38.56 -70.18 14.35
CA GLU A 40 39.98 -70.57 14.26
C GLU A 40 40.63 -70.65 15.65
N GLN A 41 40.41 -69.65 16.51
CA GLN A 41 40.95 -69.64 17.87
C GLN A 41 40.41 -70.78 18.73
N VAL A 42 39.12 -71.10 18.63
CA VAL A 42 38.52 -72.21 19.39
C VAL A 42 39.10 -73.55 18.93
N VAL A 43 39.27 -73.75 17.62
CA VAL A 43 39.88 -74.97 17.07
C VAL A 43 41.33 -75.13 17.54
N ILE A 44 42.12 -74.05 17.52
CA ILE A 44 43.51 -74.07 18.00
C ILE A 44 43.56 -74.41 19.50
N ARG A 45 42.75 -73.74 20.33
CA ARG A 45 42.70 -74.04 21.77
C ARG A 45 42.34 -75.50 22.06
N LYS A 46 41.43 -76.08 21.27
CA LYS A 46 41.05 -77.49 21.40
C LYS A 46 42.10 -78.47 20.90
N LEU A 47 42.94 -78.07 19.95
CA LEU A 47 44.12 -78.83 19.54
C LEU A 47 45.21 -78.83 20.61
N ASP A 48 45.42 -77.71 21.30
CA ASP A 48 46.39 -77.63 22.41
C ASP A 48 46.03 -78.56 23.59
N GLU A 49 44.73 -78.86 23.77
CA GLU A 49 44.23 -79.84 24.76
C GLU A 49 44.52 -81.30 24.36
N LEU A 50 44.95 -81.57 23.11
CA LEU A 50 45.16 -82.92 22.55
C LEU A 50 46.63 -83.13 22.11
N PRO A 51 47.53 -83.57 23.01
CA PRO A 51 48.98 -83.59 22.76
C PRO A 51 49.46 -84.61 21.70
N ASP A 52 48.62 -85.55 21.26
CA ASP A 52 48.96 -86.56 20.23
C ASP A 52 48.49 -86.19 18.80
N CYS A 53 47.92 -84.99 18.59
CA CYS A 53 47.51 -84.56 17.27
C CYS A 53 48.69 -83.96 16.48
N GLY A 54 49.12 -84.62 15.41
CA GLY A 54 50.12 -84.11 14.45
C GLY A 54 49.66 -82.93 13.57
N ILE A 55 48.61 -82.21 13.98
CA ILE A 55 48.02 -81.09 13.24
C ILE A 55 48.67 -79.80 13.73
N THR A 56 49.32 -79.08 12.81
CA THR A 56 49.97 -77.80 13.12
C THR A 56 48.97 -76.64 13.05
N PRO A 57 49.13 -75.58 13.87
CA PRO A 57 48.29 -74.37 13.78
C PRO A 57 48.32 -73.71 12.40
N SER A 58 49.41 -73.84 11.66
CA SER A 58 49.52 -73.35 10.28
C SER A 58 48.60 -74.10 9.30
N SER A 59 48.37 -75.41 9.51
CA SER A 59 47.42 -76.19 8.72
C SER A 59 45.97 -75.77 8.98
N VAL A 60 45.62 -75.48 10.23
CA VAL A 60 44.31 -74.94 10.62
C VAL A 60 44.10 -73.59 9.94
N ARG A 61 45.10 -72.70 10.01
CA ARG A 61 45.01 -71.39 9.36
C ARG A 61 44.88 -71.47 7.83
N ALA A 62 45.57 -72.41 7.19
CA ALA A 62 45.40 -72.66 5.76
C ALA A 62 43.97 -73.13 5.45
N CYS A 63 43.44 -74.07 6.25
CA CYS A 63 42.06 -74.56 6.12
C CYS A 63 41.04 -73.43 6.30
N THR A 64 41.16 -72.61 7.35
CA THR A 64 40.28 -71.45 7.59
C THR A 64 40.31 -70.47 6.43
N LYS A 65 41.50 -70.16 5.87
CA LYS A 65 41.61 -69.28 4.70
C LYS A 65 40.91 -69.85 3.47
N THR A 66 41.10 -71.14 3.17
CA THR A 66 40.42 -71.79 2.04
C THR A 66 38.91 -71.79 2.23
N PHE A 67 38.43 -72.09 3.45
CA PHE A 67 37.02 -72.06 3.78
C PHE A 67 36.42 -70.66 3.66
N LEU A 68 37.10 -69.64 4.19
CA LEU A 68 36.70 -68.25 4.08
C LEU A 68 36.59 -67.80 2.62
N GLN A 69 37.51 -68.22 1.75
CA GLN A 69 37.45 -67.91 0.32
C GLN A 69 36.21 -68.53 -0.34
N VAL A 70 35.85 -69.76 0.03
CA VAL A 70 34.62 -70.43 -0.45
C VAL A 70 33.38 -69.70 0.04
N ILE A 71 33.31 -69.32 1.32
CA ILE A 71 32.17 -68.56 1.84
C ILE A 71 32.08 -67.21 1.15
N LYS A 72 33.18 -66.47 1.03
CA LYS A 72 33.19 -65.13 0.41
C LYS A 72 32.65 -65.18 -1.02
N SER A 73 33.13 -66.12 -1.84
CA SER A 73 32.63 -66.25 -3.22
C SER A 73 31.13 -66.56 -3.29
N ARG A 74 30.60 -67.40 -2.37
CA ARG A 74 29.16 -67.67 -2.27
C ARG A 74 28.38 -66.47 -1.77
N PHE A 75 28.95 -65.73 -0.81
CA PHE A 75 28.36 -64.52 -0.27
C PHE A 75 28.22 -63.47 -1.36
N ASP A 76 29.28 -63.18 -2.11
CA ASP A 76 29.27 -62.15 -3.16
C ASP A 76 28.15 -62.43 -4.20
N VAL A 77 28.06 -63.67 -4.71
CA VAL A 77 27.00 -64.07 -5.67
C VAL A 77 25.58 -63.96 -5.08
N THR A 78 25.43 -64.26 -3.80
CA THR A 78 24.12 -64.20 -3.12
C THR A 78 23.75 -62.76 -2.81
N PHE A 79 24.73 -61.96 -2.37
CA PHE A 79 24.55 -60.57 -2.00
C PHE A 79 24.25 -59.72 -3.23
N GLU A 80 24.87 -59.98 -4.39
CA GLU A 80 24.50 -59.30 -5.64
C GLU A 80 23.02 -59.49 -6.01
N LYS A 81 22.45 -60.67 -5.75
CA LYS A 81 21.01 -60.92 -5.98
C LYS A 81 20.15 -60.15 -4.98
N LEU A 82 20.57 -60.12 -3.72
CA LEU A 82 19.91 -59.37 -2.67
C LEU A 82 19.96 -57.86 -2.94
N GLU A 83 21.11 -57.33 -3.32
CA GLU A 83 21.33 -55.94 -3.70
C GLU A 83 20.38 -55.52 -4.82
N ARG A 84 20.33 -56.29 -5.92
CA ARG A 84 19.38 -56.02 -7.01
C ARG A 84 17.93 -56.04 -6.52
N GLY A 85 17.57 -56.98 -5.65
CA GLY A 85 16.24 -57.05 -5.04
C GLY A 85 15.90 -55.80 -4.23
N LEU A 86 16.81 -55.39 -3.33
CA LEU A 86 16.67 -54.21 -2.48
C LEU A 86 16.54 -52.93 -3.32
N LEU A 87 17.45 -52.73 -4.27
CA LEU A 87 17.50 -51.54 -5.12
C LEU A 87 16.33 -51.45 -6.11
N GLN A 88 15.71 -52.56 -6.50
CA GLN A 88 14.59 -52.55 -7.45
C GLN A 88 13.22 -52.45 -6.78
N HIS A 89 13.06 -53.04 -5.59
CA HIS A 89 11.73 -53.25 -4.99
C HIS A 89 11.53 -52.50 -3.67
N ILE A 90 12.59 -52.20 -2.92
CA ILE A 90 12.47 -51.62 -1.57
C ILE A 90 12.95 -50.18 -1.57
N LEU A 91 14.14 -49.94 -2.10
CA LEU A 91 14.79 -48.62 -2.09
C LEU A 91 14.57 -47.85 -3.40
N LYS A 92 13.56 -48.22 -4.19
CA LYS A 92 13.19 -47.55 -5.43
C LYS A 92 11.87 -46.83 -5.27
N ILE A 93 11.83 -45.58 -5.71
CA ILE A 93 10.56 -44.87 -5.82
C ILE A 93 9.98 -45.15 -7.21
N PRO A 94 8.75 -45.66 -7.31
CA PRO A 94 8.12 -45.86 -8.61
C PRO A 94 7.98 -44.54 -9.36
N ALA A 95 8.24 -44.53 -10.67
CA ALA A 95 8.18 -43.31 -11.49
C ALA A 95 6.78 -42.66 -11.54
N ASN A 96 5.75 -43.41 -11.15
CA ASN A 96 4.36 -42.95 -11.06
C ASN A 96 4.00 -42.37 -9.68
N VAL A 97 4.94 -42.30 -8.75
CA VAL A 97 4.74 -41.76 -7.41
C VAL A 97 5.48 -40.44 -7.29
N LEU A 98 4.71 -39.37 -7.09
CA LEU A 98 5.24 -38.07 -6.75
C LEU A 98 5.41 -37.98 -5.23
N LEU A 99 6.58 -37.53 -4.79
CA LEU A 99 6.84 -37.26 -3.39
C LEU A 99 5.96 -36.10 -2.88
N PRO A 100 5.56 -36.12 -1.59
CA PRO A 100 4.76 -35.04 -1.01
C PRO A 100 5.38 -33.65 -1.16
N GLU A 101 6.72 -33.57 -1.11
CA GLU A 101 7.50 -32.35 -1.30
C GLU A 101 7.32 -31.74 -2.69
N ASP A 102 7.09 -32.59 -3.71
CA ASP A 102 7.03 -32.17 -5.10
C ASP A 102 5.61 -31.88 -5.58
N LYS A 103 4.58 -32.08 -4.74
CA LYS A 103 3.16 -31.81 -5.08
C LYS A 103 2.91 -30.39 -5.59
N VAL A 104 3.73 -29.43 -5.16
CA VAL A 104 3.65 -28.04 -5.63
C VAL A 104 4.06 -27.88 -7.10
N HIS A 105 4.92 -28.76 -7.61
CA HIS A 105 5.38 -28.74 -9.00
C HIS A 105 4.37 -29.33 -9.98
N GLU A 106 3.40 -30.12 -9.50
CA GLU A 106 2.33 -30.70 -10.34
C GLU A 106 1.32 -29.63 -10.80
N GLN A 107 1.21 -28.52 -10.07
CA GLN A 107 0.03 -27.66 -10.13
C GLN A 107 0.17 -26.43 -11.04
N TYR A 108 1.38 -26.06 -11.46
CA TYR A 108 1.60 -24.79 -12.17
C TYR A 108 2.38 -24.98 -13.48
N PRO A 109 1.71 -24.95 -14.65
CA PRO A 109 2.40 -24.81 -15.92
C PRO A 109 3.09 -23.44 -16.01
N GLU A 110 4.26 -23.37 -16.66
CA GLU A 110 5.09 -22.15 -16.73
C GLU A 110 4.34 -20.93 -17.30
N GLU A 111 3.37 -21.17 -18.18
CA GLU A 111 2.52 -20.12 -18.79
C GLU A 111 1.71 -19.36 -17.73
N GLN A 112 1.08 -20.07 -16.78
CA GLN A 112 0.31 -19.45 -15.69
C GLN A 112 1.20 -18.69 -14.72
N TYR A 113 2.45 -19.14 -14.54
CA TYR A 113 3.42 -18.43 -13.71
C TYR A 113 3.83 -17.10 -14.35
N SER A 114 4.04 -17.07 -15.67
CA SER A 114 4.33 -15.84 -16.41
C SER A 114 3.17 -14.84 -16.33
N GLU A 115 1.93 -15.30 -16.55
CA GLU A 115 0.74 -14.46 -16.41
C GLU A 115 0.62 -13.86 -15.00
N LEU A 116 0.86 -14.67 -13.96
CA LEU A 116 0.83 -14.21 -12.57
C LEU A 116 1.92 -13.16 -12.30
N GLN A 117 3.11 -13.32 -12.87
CA GLN A 117 4.19 -12.32 -12.74
C GLN A 117 3.81 -10.98 -13.40
N GLU A 118 3.19 -11.02 -14.57
CA GLU A 118 2.69 -9.82 -15.25
C GLU A 118 1.58 -9.14 -14.44
N GLU A 119 0.64 -9.92 -13.90
CA GLU A 119 -0.43 -9.40 -13.05
C GLU A 119 0.13 -8.73 -11.79
N ILE A 120 1.11 -9.36 -11.12
CA ILE A 120 1.78 -8.77 -9.95
C ILE A 120 2.45 -7.45 -10.31
N ALA A 121 3.13 -7.38 -11.46
CA ALA A 121 3.79 -6.15 -11.91
C ALA A 121 2.76 -5.03 -12.20
N GLN A 122 1.66 -5.36 -12.86
CA GLN A 122 0.57 -4.43 -13.13
C GLN A 122 -0.07 -3.92 -11.84
N LEU A 123 -0.39 -4.81 -10.90
CA LEU A 123 -0.97 -4.45 -9.60
C LEU A 123 -0.04 -3.54 -8.79
N GLN A 124 1.27 -3.79 -8.79
CA GLN A 124 2.24 -2.92 -8.14
C GLN A 124 2.29 -1.52 -8.78
N GLN A 125 2.15 -1.43 -10.10
CA GLN A 125 2.09 -0.16 -10.80
C GLN A 125 0.79 0.60 -10.47
N CYS A 126 -0.36 -0.08 -10.51
CA CYS A 126 -1.65 0.48 -10.13
C CYS A 126 -1.63 0.99 -8.68
N TYR A 127 -1.09 0.21 -7.75
CA TYR A 127 -0.96 0.62 -6.35
C TYR A 127 -0.14 1.90 -6.18
N LYS A 128 0.99 2.04 -6.89
CA LYS A 128 1.80 3.27 -6.87
C LYS A 128 1.06 4.48 -7.44
N ALA A 129 0.27 4.26 -8.51
CA ALA A 129 -0.55 5.31 -9.10
C ALA A 129 -1.67 5.74 -8.14
N GLU A 130 -2.34 4.78 -7.48
CA GLU A 130 -3.37 5.07 -6.47
C GLU A 130 -2.81 5.81 -5.27
N LEU A 131 -1.62 5.44 -4.78
CA LEU A 131 -0.95 6.18 -3.71
C LEU A 131 -0.67 7.63 -4.10
N SER A 132 -0.14 7.85 -5.31
CA SER A 132 0.12 9.19 -5.84
C SER A 132 -1.17 9.99 -6.00
N GLY A 133 -2.22 9.35 -6.53
CA GLY A 133 -3.54 9.96 -6.69
C GLY A 133 -4.17 10.34 -5.34
N LYS A 134 -4.07 9.46 -4.33
CA LYS A 134 -4.50 9.76 -2.97
C LYS A 134 -3.78 10.97 -2.40
N GLN A 135 -2.46 11.07 -2.57
CA GLN A 135 -1.71 12.21 -2.08
C GLN A 135 -2.14 13.51 -2.77
N ALA A 136 -2.30 13.50 -4.09
CA ALA A 136 -2.78 14.67 -4.83
C ALA A 136 -4.17 15.14 -4.36
N LEU A 137 -5.08 14.22 -4.05
CA LEU A 137 -6.40 14.55 -3.51
C LEU A 137 -6.32 15.16 -2.10
N LEU A 138 -5.40 14.69 -1.25
CA LEU A 138 -5.19 15.29 0.07
C LEU A 138 -4.64 16.72 -0.05
N ASP A 139 -3.68 16.92 -0.94
CA ASP A 139 -3.10 18.24 -1.20
C ASP A 139 -4.18 19.21 -1.73
N GLU A 140 -5.01 18.77 -2.70
CA GLU A 140 -6.13 19.57 -3.21
C GLU A 140 -7.15 19.91 -2.11
N GLN A 141 -7.43 18.96 -1.21
CA GLN A 141 -8.34 19.20 -0.08
C GLN A 141 -7.80 20.27 0.88
N GLU A 142 -6.49 20.30 1.12
CA GLU A 142 -5.85 21.35 1.92
C GLU A 142 -5.94 22.72 1.24
N GLU A 143 -5.69 22.79 -0.08
CA GLU A 143 -5.86 24.01 -0.86
C GLU A 143 -7.29 24.54 -0.81
N GLN A 144 -8.28 23.66 -0.94
CA GLN A 144 -9.70 24.02 -0.87
C GLN A 144 -10.05 24.64 0.49
N LYS A 145 -9.59 24.05 1.60
CA LYS A 145 -9.78 24.62 2.95
C LYS A 145 -9.18 26.01 3.09
N MET A 146 -8.00 26.23 2.50
CA MET A 146 -7.35 27.54 2.52
C MET A 146 -8.12 28.60 1.72
N VAL A 147 -8.72 28.20 0.59
CA VAL A 147 -9.58 29.09 -0.22
C VAL A 147 -10.88 29.40 0.51
N GLU A 148 -11.51 28.40 1.13
CA GLU A 148 -12.72 28.56 1.94
C GLU A 148 -12.50 29.59 3.06
N LEU A 149 -11.42 29.44 3.84
CA LEU A 149 -11.07 30.37 4.91
C LEU A 149 -10.86 31.81 4.40
N LYS A 150 -10.24 31.99 3.22
CA LYS A 150 -10.09 33.32 2.59
C LYS A 150 -11.45 33.92 2.18
N LEU A 151 -12.37 33.09 1.70
CA LEU A 151 -13.72 33.53 1.34
C LEU A 151 -14.52 33.93 2.58
N GLU A 152 -14.45 33.14 3.65
CA GLU A 152 -15.06 33.47 4.94
C GLU A 152 -14.55 34.79 5.51
N GLN A 153 -13.22 35.01 5.48
CA GLN A 153 -12.62 36.29 5.88
C GLN A 153 -13.17 37.47 5.06
N ARG A 154 -13.35 37.28 3.74
CA ARG A 154 -13.90 38.32 2.87
C ARG A 154 -15.37 38.59 3.19
N ILE A 155 -16.18 37.56 3.41
CA ILE A 155 -17.58 37.69 3.84
C ILE A 155 -17.65 38.45 5.17
N HIS A 156 -16.82 38.05 6.15
CA HIS A 156 -16.74 38.72 7.44
C HIS A 156 -16.37 40.21 7.31
N TRP A 157 -15.44 40.54 6.41
CA TRP A 157 -15.09 41.93 6.11
C TRP A 157 -16.28 42.72 5.53
N PHE A 158 -17.03 42.13 4.58
CA PHE A 158 -18.25 42.77 4.05
C PHE A 158 -19.32 42.96 5.11
N ASP A 159 -19.52 41.97 5.99
CA ASP A 159 -20.45 42.08 7.11
C ASP A 159 -20.01 43.15 8.11
N GLY A 160 -18.70 43.25 8.40
CA GLY A 160 -18.11 44.31 9.20
C GLY A 160 -18.38 45.69 8.61
N LEU A 161 -18.16 45.87 7.31
CA LEU A 161 -18.44 47.13 6.61
C LEU A 161 -19.94 47.49 6.68
N LYS A 162 -20.81 46.51 6.46
CA LYS A 162 -22.27 46.69 6.55
C LYS A 162 -22.70 47.08 7.97
N ASN A 163 -22.09 46.49 9.00
CA ASN A 163 -22.37 46.82 10.39
C ASN A 163 -21.87 48.23 10.75
N MET A 164 -20.67 48.63 10.31
CA MET A 164 -20.18 50.01 10.48
C MET A 164 -21.12 51.05 9.86
N TRP A 165 -21.71 50.76 8.70
CA TRP A 165 -22.70 51.67 8.10
C TRP A 165 -23.99 51.73 8.92
N LYS A 166 -24.48 50.59 9.44
CA LYS A 166 -25.64 50.56 10.34
C LYS A 166 -25.39 51.35 11.62
N ASP A 167 -24.21 51.24 12.22
CA ASP A 167 -23.84 51.96 13.45
C ASP A 167 -23.80 53.48 13.22
N ASN A 168 -23.39 53.91 12.03
CA ASN A 168 -23.45 55.31 11.58
C ASN A 168 -24.83 55.73 11.05
N MET A 169 -25.89 54.98 11.39
CA MET A 169 -27.30 55.23 11.03
C MET A 169 -27.63 55.13 9.52
N ILE A 170 -26.72 54.62 8.70
CA ILE A 170 -26.94 54.36 7.26
C ILE A 170 -27.29 52.88 7.10
N ARG A 171 -28.59 52.55 7.19
CA ARG A 171 -29.07 51.15 7.08
C ARG A 171 -28.93 50.59 5.66
N ASP A 172 -29.19 51.43 4.67
CA ASP A 172 -29.00 51.13 3.27
C ASP A 172 -28.36 52.34 2.57
N VAL A 173 -27.13 52.13 2.09
CA VAL A 173 -26.37 53.16 1.37
C VAL A 173 -27.07 53.53 0.07
N HIS A 174 -27.70 52.57 -0.59
CA HIS A 174 -28.40 52.80 -1.85
C HIS A 174 -29.64 53.67 -1.64
N GLU A 175 -30.47 53.36 -0.64
CA GLU A 175 -31.63 54.20 -0.29
C GLU A 175 -31.21 55.59 0.18
N SER A 176 -30.11 55.67 0.93
CA SER A 176 -29.57 56.96 1.41
C SER A 176 -29.04 57.81 0.26
N LEU A 177 -28.39 57.19 -0.73
CA LEU A 177 -27.90 57.88 -1.92
C LEU A 177 -29.07 58.40 -2.78
N ILE A 178 -30.11 57.57 -2.97
CA ILE A 178 -31.34 57.98 -3.67
C ILE A 178 -32.02 59.15 -2.95
N PHE A 179 -32.10 59.10 -1.60
CA PHE A 179 -32.67 60.20 -0.83
C PHE A 179 -31.87 61.50 -0.99
N ILE A 180 -30.54 61.42 -0.97
CA ILE A 180 -29.67 62.58 -1.22
C ILE A 180 -29.90 63.11 -2.64
N GLU A 181 -29.92 62.24 -3.66
CA GLU A 181 -30.15 62.63 -5.05
C GLU A 181 -31.49 63.35 -5.22
N GLN A 182 -32.57 62.78 -4.68
CA GLN A 182 -33.90 63.39 -4.71
C GLN A 182 -33.96 64.71 -3.95
N SER A 183 -33.24 64.81 -2.84
CA SER A 183 -33.16 66.05 -2.04
C SER A 183 -32.39 67.13 -2.78
N VAL A 184 -31.26 66.78 -3.41
CA VAL A 184 -30.46 67.67 -4.25
C VAL A 184 -31.24 68.15 -5.47
N GLN A 185 -32.15 67.36 -6.03
CA GLN A 185 -33.04 67.81 -7.11
C GLN A 185 -34.13 68.79 -6.63
N LYS A 186 -34.65 68.61 -5.41
CA LYS A 186 -35.70 69.48 -4.83
C LYS A 186 -35.17 70.82 -4.30
N VAL A 187 -33.91 70.88 -3.86
CA VAL A 187 -33.28 72.09 -3.31
C VAL A 187 -33.22 73.24 -4.33
N PRO A 188 -32.81 73.07 -5.60
CA PRO A 188 -32.86 74.09 -6.63
C PRO A 188 -34.26 74.65 -6.86
N ASP A 189 -35.28 73.79 -6.86
CA ASP A 189 -36.67 74.21 -7.08
C ASP A 189 -37.24 74.95 -5.87
N ALA A 190 -36.86 74.55 -4.66
CA ALA A 190 -37.16 75.29 -3.44
C ALA A 190 -36.43 76.65 -3.40
N LEU A 191 -35.16 76.69 -3.82
CA LEU A 191 -34.37 77.92 -3.96
C LEU A 191 -35.01 78.89 -4.96
N LYS A 192 -35.44 78.41 -6.13
CA LYS A 192 -36.18 79.22 -7.12
C LYS A 192 -37.48 79.77 -6.55
N LYS A 193 -38.22 78.97 -5.77
CA LYS A 193 -39.45 79.43 -5.10
C LYS A 193 -39.18 80.50 -4.04
N ILE A 194 -38.13 80.34 -3.23
CA ILE A 194 -37.72 81.34 -2.23
C ILE A 194 -37.27 82.63 -2.91
N ILE A 195 -36.50 82.55 -3.99
CA ILE A 195 -36.10 83.70 -4.79
C ILE A 195 -37.33 84.42 -5.37
N ALA A 196 -38.28 83.69 -5.94
CA ALA A 196 -39.52 84.25 -6.47
C ALA A 196 -40.44 84.85 -5.36
N GLN A 197 -40.44 84.27 -4.16
CA GLN A 197 -41.15 84.84 -3.00
C GLN A 197 -40.50 86.16 -2.54
N CYS A 198 -39.17 86.23 -2.49
CA CYS A 198 -38.45 87.47 -2.18
C CYS A 198 -38.71 88.57 -3.24
N GLU A 199 -38.79 88.21 -4.52
CA GLU A 199 -39.16 89.16 -5.60
C GLU A 199 -40.64 89.61 -5.52
N GLY A 200 -41.53 88.70 -5.08
CA GLY A 200 -42.95 88.99 -4.85
C GLY A 200 -43.22 89.89 -3.65
N GLU A 201 -42.43 89.77 -2.56
CA GLU A 201 -42.52 90.66 -1.40
C GLU A 201 -41.95 92.05 -1.67
N LEU A 202 -40.91 92.16 -2.51
CA LEU A 202 -40.42 93.44 -3.04
C LEU A 202 -41.51 94.18 -3.86
N SER A 203 -42.32 93.43 -4.63
CA SER A 203 -43.42 93.98 -5.42
C SER A 203 -44.65 94.38 -4.58
N LYS A 204 -44.93 93.65 -3.49
CA LYS A 204 -46.03 94.00 -2.55
C LYS A 204 -45.70 95.16 -1.61
N SER A 205 -44.42 95.35 -1.26
CA SER A 205 -43.96 96.52 -0.52
C SER A 205 -44.08 97.82 -1.34
N GLN A 206 -43.94 97.75 -2.68
CA GLN A 206 -44.18 98.90 -3.57
C GLN A 206 -45.67 99.27 -3.77
N ALA A 207 -46.60 98.31 -3.71
CA ALA A 207 -48.04 98.56 -3.89
C ALA A 207 -48.76 99.13 -2.65
N VAL A 208 -48.23 98.90 -1.44
CA VAL A 208 -48.77 99.49 -0.20
C VAL A 208 -48.24 100.92 0.03
N ALA A 209 -47.13 101.30 -0.60
CA ALA A 209 -46.62 102.67 -0.57
C ALA A 209 -47.39 103.63 -1.51
N THR A 210 -48.02 103.14 -2.58
CA THR A 210 -48.70 103.99 -3.58
C THR A 210 -50.16 104.32 -3.23
N SER A 211 -50.83 103.55 -2.38
CA SER A 211 -52.26 103.77 -2.01
C SER A 211 -52.48 104.67 -0.78
N LYS A 212 -51.42 105.20 -0.15
CA LYS A 212 -51.51 106.22 0.91
C LYS A 212 -51.12 107.63 0.45
N GLN A 213 -50.72 107.81 -0.80
CA GLN A 213 -50.29 109.11 -1.35
C GLN A 213 -51.34 109.81 -2.23
N GLU A 214 -52.41 109.11 -2.60
CA GLU A 214 -53.50 109.67 -3.42
C GLU A 214 -54.62 110.35 -2.60
N ASP A 215 -54.81 109.99 -1.32
CA ASP A 215 -55.86 110.57 -0.45
C ASP A 215 -55.47 111.89 0.26
N GLU A 216 -54.20 112.32 0.19
CA GLU A 216 -53.76 113.59 0.81
C GLU A 216 -53.60 114.74 -0.23
N CYS A 217 -53.66 114.44 -1.53
CA CYS A 217 -53.46 115.42 -2.60
C CYS A 217 -54.78 116.09 -3.07
N GLU A 218 -55.94 115.51 -2.77
CA GLU A 218 -57.25 116.05 -3.20
C GLU A 218 -57.84 117.10 -2.24
N THR A 219 -57.37 117.19 -0.98
CA THR A 219 -57.98 118.07 0.04
C THR A 219 -57.33 119.47 0.14
N LYS A 220 -56.19 119.72 -0.52
CA LYS A 220 -55.54 121.06 -0.49
C LYS A 220 -55.80 121.93 -1.72
N ARG A 221 -56.47 121.42 -2.77
CA ARG A 221 -56.84 122.20 -3.98
C ARG A 221 -58.17 122.96 -3.87
N LYS A 222 -58.92 122.84 -2.77
CA LYS A 222 -60.20 123.57 -2.54
C LYS A 222 -60.12 124.72 -1.53
N ARG A 223 -58.93 125.18 -1.14
CA ARG A 223 -58.75 126.45 -0.40
C ARG A 223 -57.83 127.40 -1.15
N LEU A 224 -58.30 127.81 -2.31
CA LEU A 224 -57.90 129.04 -2.99
C LEU A 224 -59.20 129.82 -3.18
N LYS A 225 -59.23 131.06 -2.67
CA LYS A 225 -60.22 132.13 -2.95
C LYS A 225 -61.57 132.04 -2.24
N ILE A 226 -61.63 132.57 -1.01
CA ILE A 226 -62.61 133.59 -0.60
C ILE A 226 -61.86 134.55 0.34
N GLU A 227 -61.75 135.80 -0.10
CA GLU A 227 -61.25 137.02 0.57
C GLU A 227 -59.78 137.11 1.02
#